data_AF-A0A951L896-F1
#
_entry.id   AF-A0A951L896-F1
#
_cell.length_a   1.000
_cell.length_b   1.000
_cell.length_c   1.000
_cell.angle_alpha   90.00
_cell.angle_beta   90.00
_cell.angle_gamma   90.00
#
_symmetry.space_group_name_H-M   'P 1'
#
loop_
_entity.id
_entity.type
_entity.pdbx_description
1 polymer ?
#
loop_
_entity_poly.entity_id
_entity_poly.type
_entity_poly.pdbx_seq_one_letter_code
_entity_poly.pdbx_strand_id
1 'polypeptide(L)'
;MALGSQPRWTVRPAYGAAQADIDVGLREYMLRIYNYMASGLALTGIVAYVAYGSGFYMSIARTPLIYIVMLAPIGLVMWLSYGINRMQASTAQMLFWLYSGLMGLSLASIFYVFTGASIARVFFITAGTFAATSLYGYTTRRDLTQVGSFMFMGLIGIIIASLVNLFIGSTALQFAISVIGVVVFTGLTAWDTQSLKESYYGYQYADGQTASKTAVMGALRLYLDFINLFMMLMQLMGTRRD
;
A
#
# COMPACT_ATOMS: atom_id res chain seq x y z
N MET A 1 29.76 -37.51 -57.83
CA MET A 1 28.75 -37.39 -56.74
C MET A 1 29.50 -37.12 -55.45
N ALA A 2 29.53 -35.87 -55.00
CA ALA A 2 30.02 -35.50 -53.68
C ALA A 2 28.96 -34.57 -53.06
N LEU A 3 28.15 -35.14 -52.16
CA LEU A 3 27.11 -34.43 -51.43
C LEU A 3 27.78 -33.71 -50.25
N GLY A 4 27.93 -32.38 -50.36
CA GLY A 4 28.37 -31.54 -49.26
C GLY A 4 27.30 -31.46 -48.18
N SER A 5 27.60 -31.96 -46.99
CA SER A 5 26.80 -31.79 -45.79
C SER A 5 26.95 -30.37 -45.25
N GLN A 6 25.92 -29.54 -45.43
CA GLN A 6 25.81 -28.23 -44.79
C GLN A 6 25.61 -28.42 -43.27
N PRO A 7 26.43 -27.83 -42.39
CA PRO A 7 26.12 -27.80 -40.96
C PRO A 7 24.97 -26.82 -40.72
N ARG A 8 23.81 -27.35 -40.32
CA ARG A 8 22.69 -26.56 -39.80
C ARG A 8 23.07 -25.99 -38.43
N TRP A 9 23.60 -24.77 -38.41
CA TRP A 9 23.65 -23.97 -37.20
C TRP A 9 22.22 -23.56 -36.84
N THR A 10 21.57 -24.34 -35.98
CA THR A 10 20.35 -23.89 -35.28
C THR A 10 20.77 -22.91 -34.20
N VAL A 11 20.79 -21.62 -34.55
CA VAL A 11 20.82 -20.55 -33.55
C VAL A 11 19.57 -20.75 -32.70
N ARG A 12 19.73 -20.96 -31.38
CA ARG A 12 18.63 -20.96 -30.42
C ARG A 12 18.56 -19.58 -29.76
N PRO A 13 17.81 -18.59 -30.29
CA PRO A 13 17.61 -17.32 -29.60
C PRO A 13 16.38 -17.31 -28.67
N ALA A 14 15.63 -18.40 -28.54
CA ALA A 14 14.29 -18.35 -27.95
C ALA A 14 14.24 -18.19 -26.41
N TYR A 15 15.22 -18.70 -25.65
CA TYR A 15 15.15 -18.67 -24.18
C TYR A 15 15.55 -17.31 -23.58
N GLY A 16 16.55 -16.63 -24.15
CA GLY A 16 17.03 -15.33 -23.65
C GLY A 16 16.06 -14.19 -23.93
N ALA A 17 15.43 -14.18 -25.11
CA ALA A 17 14.43 -13.18 -25.48
C ALA A 17 13.16 -13.29 -24.61
N ALA A 18 12.65 -14.51 -24.42
CA ALA A 18 11.46 -14.74 -23.58
C ALA A 18 11.68 -14.34 -22.11
N GLN A 19 12.87 -14.62 -21.54
CA GLN A 19 13.19 -14.19 -20.18
C GLN A 19 13.29 -12.66 -20.07
N ALA A 20 13.91 -12.01 -21.05
CA ALA A 20 14.01 -10.56 -21.08
C ALA A 20 12.63 -9.88 -21.18
N ASP A 21 11.72 -10.41 -22.00
CA ASP A 21 10.35 -9.90 -22.11
C ASP A 21 9.56 -10.02 -20.80
N ILE A 22 9.72 -11.15 -20.09
CA ILE A 22 9.11 -11.36 -18.76
C ILE A 22 9.64 -10.35 -17.74
N ASP A 23 10.96 -10.10 -17.74
CA ASP A 23 11.58 -9.15 -16.81
C ASP A 23 11.11 -7.71 -17.07
N VAL A 24 10.93 -7.33 -18.35
CA VAL A 24 10.37 -6.02 -18.75
C VAL A 24 8.92 -5.91 -18.28
N GLY A 25 8.08 -6.91 -18.55
CA GLY A 25 6.68 -6.90 -18.15
C GLY A 25 6.48 -6.87 -16.63
N LEU A 26 7.33 -7.57 -15.87
CA LEU A 26 7.32 -7.52 -14.41
C LEU A 26 7.64 -6.11 -13.90
N ARG A 27 8.63 -5.45 -14.50
CA ARG A 27 9.00 -4.08 -14.14
C ARG A 27 7.87 -3.10 -14.42
N GLU A 28 7.22 -3.20 -15.59
CA GLU A 28 6.07 -2.37 -15.94
C GLU A 28 4.89 -2.59 -14.97
N TYR A 29 4.61 -3.84 -14.60
CA TYR A 29 3.59 -4.18 -13.63
C TYR A 29 3.84 -3.53 -12.26
N MET A 30 5.06 -3.67 -11.73
CA MET A 30 5.43 -3.07 -10.45
C MET A 30 5.44 -1.55 -10.50
N LEU A 31 5.97 -0.94 -11.57
CA LEU A 31 5.94 0.51 -11.77
C LEU A 31 4.50 1.03 -11.79
N ARG A 32 3.58 0.32 -12.43
CA ARG A 32 2.17 0.69 -12.46
C ARG A 32 1.56 0.68 -11.05
N ILE A 33 1.85 -0.36 -10.25
CA ILE A 33 1.41 -0.44 -8.85
C ILE A 33 1.93 0.76 -8.04
N TYR A 34 3.23 1.04 -8.10
CA TYR A 34 3.84 2.14 -7.36
C TYR A 34 3.31 3.50 -7.81
N ASN A 35 3.07 3.69 -9.10
CA ASN A 35 2.50 4.93 -9.62
C ASN A 35 1.07 5.16 -9.11
N TYR A 36 0.21 4.12 -9.08
CA TYR A 36 -1.13 4.24 -8.48
C TYR A 36 -1.03 4.54 -6.99
N MET A 37 -0.18 3.82 -6.25
CA MET A 37 0.02 4.03 -4.82
C MET A 37 0.49 5.46 -4.53
N ALA A 38 1.56 5.92 -5.18
CA ALA A 38 2.12 7.25 -4.98
C ALA A 38 1.12 8.36 -5.36
N SER A 39 0.39 8.19 -6.46
CA SER A 39 -0.64 9.14 -6.87
C SER A 39 -1.82 9.16 -5.89
N GLY A 40 -2.22 8.00 -5.37
CA GLY A 40 -3.24 7.89 -4.33
C GLY A 40 -2.81 8.60 -3.06
N LEU A 41 -1.58 8.37 -2.58
CA LEU A 41 -1.02 9.03 -1.40
C LEU A 41 -0.89 10.56 -1.59
N ALA A 42 -0.49 11.00 -2.79
CA ALA A 42 -0.46 12.42 -3.12
C ALA A 42 -1.85 13.04 -3.05
N LEU A 43 -2.87 12.39 -3.64
CA LEU A 43 -4.26 12.82 -3.55
C LEU A 43 -4.74 12.87 -2.09
N THR A 44 -4.43 11.85 -1.29
CA THR A 44 -4.73 11.79 0.15
C THR A 44 -4.15 12.98 0.90
N GLY A 45 -2.88 13.31 0.67
CA GLY A 45 -2.23 14.47 1.27
C GLY A 45 -2.86 15.80 0.86
N ILE A 46 -3.15 15.97 -0.44
CA ILE A 46 -3.82 17.17 -0.97
C ILE A 46 -5.20 17.35 -0.33
N VAL A 47 -6.02 16.28 -0.31
CA VAL A 47 -7.37 16.34 0.27
C VAL A 47 -7.29 16.64 1.78
N ALA A 48 -6.37 16.00 2.50
CA ALA A 48 -6.17 16.25 3.92
C ALA A 48 -5.82 17.73 4.20
N TYR A 49 -4.87 18.28 3.44
CA TYR A 49 -4.44 19.67 3.56
C TYR A 49 -5.54 20.67 3.22
N VAL A 50 -6.26 20.45 2.11
CA VAL A 50 -7.37 21.32 1.67
C VAL A 50 -8.54 21.25 2.66
N ALA A 51 -8.90 20.06 3.14
CA ALA A 51 -9.98 19.88 4.11
C ALA A 51 -9.68 20.56 5.45
N TYR A 52 -8.41 20.51 5.90
CA TYR A 52 -7.93 21.25 7.05
C TYR A 52 -7.95 22.77 6.82
N GLY A 53 -7.33 23.24 5.73
CA GLY A 53 -7.14 24.67 5.46
C GLY A 53 -8.43 25.43 5.15
N SER A 54 -9.41 24.76 4.54
CA SER A 54 -10.74 25.34 4.26
C SER A 54 -11.69 25.34 5.46
N GLY A 55 -11.35 24.63 6.54
CA GLY A 55 -12.25 24.39 7.68
C GLY A 55 -13.37 23.37 7.39
N PHE A 56 -13.42 22.78 6.19
CA PHE A 56 -14.42 21.77 5.81
C PHE A 56 -14.37 20.53 6.71
N TYR A 57 -13.17 20.11 7.12
CA TYR A 57 -13.07 19.00 8.07
C TYR A 57 -13.81 19.31 9.38
N MET A 58 -13.66 20.52 9.91
CA MET A 58 -14.30 20.90 11.18
C MET A 58 -15.82 21.05 11.07
N SER A 59 -16.34 21.48 9.91
CA SER A 59 -17.78 21.56 9.70
C SER A 59 -18.44 20.17 9.70
N ILE A 60 -17.75 19.15 9.16
CA ILE A 60 -18.21 17.76 9.20
C ILE A 60 -17.96 17.13 10.57
N ALA A 61 -16.82 17.40 11.20
CA ALA A 61 -16.40 16.78 12.47
C ALA A 61 -17.39 16.99 13.62
N ARG A 62 -18.20 18.05 13.57
CA ARG A 62 -19.24 18.36 14.56
C ARG A 62 -20.58 17.69 14.28
N THR A 63 -20.68 16.91 13.21
CA THR A 63 -21.90 16.24 12.77
C THR A 63 -21.72 14.72 12.75
N PRO A 64 -22.81 13.92 12.78
CA PRO A 64 -22.71 12.45 12.67
C PRO A 64 -22.03 11.97 11.38
N LEU A 65 -21.92 12.81 10.34
CA LEU A 65 -21.24 12.48 9.09
C LEU A 65 -19.75 12.15 9.30
N ILE A 66 -19.14 12.61 10.40
CA ILE A 66 -17.74 12.27 10.70
C ILE A 66 -17.51 10.77 10.84
N TYR A 67 -18.47 10.04 11.43
CA TYR A 67 -18.35 8.58 11.58
C TYR A 67 -18.37 7.88 10.23
N ILE A 68 -19.15 8.39 9.27
CA ILE A 68 -19.15 7.90 7.90
C ILE A 68 -17.79 8.16 7.27
N VAL A 69 -17.23 9.36 7.39
CA VAL A 69 -15.90 9.69 6.86
C VAL A 69 -14.80 8.80 7.46
N MET A 70 -14.86 8.51 8.75
CA MET A 70 -13.86 7.70 9.45
C MET A 70 -13.95 6.21 9.10
N LEU A 71 -15.17 5.67 8.92
CA LEU A 71 -15.39 4.25 8.67
C LEU A 71 -15.49 3.89 7.18
N ALA A 72 -15.81 4.85 6.30
CA ALA A 72 -15.95 4.62 4.87
C ALA A 72 -14.69 4.03 4.20
N PRO A 73 -13.45 4.44 4.54
CA PRO A 73 -12.25 3.83 3.97
C PRO A 73 -12.19 2.32 4.21
N ILE A 74 -12.57 1.84 5.40
CA ILE A 74 -12.62 0.42 5.73
C ILE A 74 -13.69 -0.28 4.86
N GLY A 75 -14.88 0.30 4.77
CA GLY A 75 -15.96 -0.20 3.92
C GLY A 75 -15.57 -0.32 2.46
N LEU A 76 -14.85 0.67 1.91
CA LEU A 76 -14.37 0.67 0.53
C LEU A 76 -13.30 -0.40 0.28
N VAL A 77 -12.37 -0.60 1.22
CA VAL A 77 -11.37 -1.67 1.13
C VAL A 77 -12.05 -3.04 1.10
N MET A 78 -13.04 -3.26 1.97
CA MET A 78 -13.82 -4.50 1.96
C MET A 78 -14.57 -4.67 0.64
N TRP A 79 -15.23 -3.63 0.16
CA TRP A 79 -15.99 -3.69 -1.09
C TRP A 79 -15.10 -3.98 -2.30
N LEU A 80 -13.95 -3.32 -2.42
CA LEU A 80 -12.94 -3.61 -3.43
C LEU A 80 -12.46 -5.06 -3.33
N SER A 81 -12.10 -5.51 -2.13
CA SER A 81 -11.54 -6.86 -1.89
C SER A 81 -12.53 -7.97 -2.24
N TYR A 82 -13.80 -7.86 -1.85
CA TYR A 82 -14.82 -8.87 -2.15
C TYR A 82 -15.40 -8.75 -3.57
N GLY A 83 -15.45 -7.53 -4.12
CA GLY A 83 -16.10 -7.24 -5.40
C GLY A 83 -15.20 -7.35 -6.63
N ILE A 84 -13.87 -7.39 -6.47
CA ILE A 84 -12.92 -7.22 -7.58
C ILE A 84 -13.14 -8.17 -8.76
N ASN A 85 -13.49 -9.43 -8.48
CA ASN A 85 -13.69 -10.45 -9.50
C ASN A 85 -14.92 -10.18 -10.39
N ARG A 86 -15.90 -9.39 -9.90
CA ARG A 86 -17.15 -9.08 -10.60
C ARG A 86 -17.19 -7.66 -11.17
N MET A 87 -16.26 -6.79 -10.79
CA MET A 87 -16.23 -5.39 -11.21
C MET A 87 -15.41 -5.19 -12.48
N GLN A 88 -15.66 -4.11 -13.23
CA GLN A 88 -14.78 -3.69 -14.31
C GLN A 88 -13.53 -2.98 -13.77
N ALA A 89 -12.44 -2.94 -14.56
CA ALA A 89 -11.21 -2.26 -14.16
C ALA A 89 -11.42 -0.77 -13.88
N SER A 90 -12.25 -0.08 -14.66
CA SER A 90 -12.63 1.32 -14.46
C SER A 90 -13.31 1.54 -13.11
N THR A 91 -14.22 0.64 -12.72
CA THR A 91 -14.88 0.68 -11.41
C THR A 91 -13.87 0.52 -10.28
N ALA A 92 -12.93 -0.42 -10.39
CA ALA A 92 -11.88 -0.60 -9.38
C ALA A 92 -11.00 0.64 -9.24
N GLN A 93 -10.59 1.26 -10.35
CA GLN A 93 -9.82 2.52 -10.33
C GLN A 93 -10.62 3.66 -9.69
N MET A 94 -11.89 3.84 -10.06
CA MET A 94 -12.76 4.86 -9.48
C MET A 94 -12.88 4.69 -7.96
N LEU A 95 -13.10 3.46 -7.49
CA LEU A 95 -13.19 3.16 -6.07
C LEU A 95 -11.85 3.39 -5.35
N PHE A 96 -10.71 3.11 -5.98
CA PHE A 96 -9.39 3.42 -5.43
C PHE A 96 -9.17 4.94 -5.27
N TRP A 97 -9.57 5.76 -6.24
CA TRP A 97 -9.48 7.22 -6.14
C TRP A 97 -10.44 7.78 -5.08
N LEU A 98 -11.67 7.26 -5.03
CA LEU A 98 -12.64 7.60 -3.99
C LEU A 98 -12.10 7.24 -2.60
N TYR A 99 -11.53 6.05 -2.45
CA TYR A 99 -10.87 5.61 -1.24
C TYR A 99 -9.72 6.54 -0.85
N SER A 100 -8.84 6.89 -1.78
CA SER A 100 -7.70 7.79 -1.53
C SER A 100 -8.15 9.18 -1.08
N GLY A 101 -9.21 9.72 -1.68
CA GLY A 101 -9.80 11.00 -1.28
C GLY A 101 -10.46 10.94 0.10
N LEU A 102 -11.28 9.93 0.37
CA LEU A 102 -11.91 9.74 1.67
C LEU A 102 -10.90 9.48 2.79
N MET A 103 -9.85 8.72 2.50
CA MET A 103 -8.75 8.52 3.44
C MET A 103 -8.04 9.86 3.74
N GLY A 104 -7.87 10.72 2.73
CA GLY A 104 -7.34 12.07 2.93
C GLY A 104 -8.23 12.92 3.83
N LEU A 105 -9.54 12.88 3.62
CA LEU A 105 -10.50 13.58 4.46
C LEU A 105 -10.48 13.06 5.91
N SER A 106 -10.36 11.75 6.11
CA SER A 106 -10.21 11.12 7.44
C SER A 106 -8.90 11.54 8.14
N LEU A 107 -7.79 11.56 7.39
CA LEU A 107 -6.48 11.95 7.89
C LEU A 107 -6.33 13.46 8.11
N ALA A 108 -7.23 14.32 7.62
CA ALA A 108 -7.19 15.76 7.90
C ALA A 108 -7.17 16.06 9.41
N SER A 109 -7.72 15.17 10.24
CA SER A 109 -7.62 15.18 11.70
C SER A 109 -6.19 15.38 12.24
N ILE A 110 -5.18 14.80 11.58
CA ILE A 110 -3.79 14.86 12.07
C ILE A 110 -3.25 16.30 12.07
N PHE A 111 -3.72 17.17 11.17
CA PHE A 111 -3.32 18.57 11.13
C PHE A 111 -3.84 19.37 12.32
N TYR A 112 -4.86 18.89 13.04
CA TYR A 112 -5.32 19.51 14.28
C TYR A 112 -4.56 19.01 15.51
N VAL A 113 -3.92 17.85 15.43
CA VAL A 113 -3.19 17.23 16.55
C VAL A 113 -1.69 17.51 16.48
N PHE A 114 -1.10 17.52 15.27
CA PHE A 114 0.35 17.61 15.06
C PHE A 114 0.74 18.82 14.22
N THR A 115 1.97 19.32 14.42
CA THR A 115 2.50 20.44 13.64
C THR A 115 2.71 20.03 12.17
N GLY A 116 2.54 20.97 11.24
CA GLY A 116 2.77 20.71 9.81
C GLY A 116 4.20 20.23 9.51
N ALA A 117 5.19 20.82 10.19
CA ALA A 117 6.58 20.39 10.10
C ALA A 117 6.79 18.95 10.57
N SER A 118 6.13 18.54 11.65
CA SER A 118 6.18 17.15 12.14
C SER A 118 5.54 16.17 11.16
N ILE A 119 4.38 16.52 10.61
CA ILE A 119 3.68 15.70 9.60
C ILE A 119 4.59 15.47 8.40
N ALA A 120 5.17 16.54 7.85
CA ALA A 120 6.08 16.46 6.71
C ALA A 120 7.32 15.60 7.02
N ARG A 121 7.97 15.83 8.18
CA ARG A 121 9.13 15.04 8.62
C ARG A 121 8.81 13.55 8.70
N VAL A 122 7.73 13.19 9.39
CA VAL A 122 7.33 11.78 9.56
C VAL A 122 6.92 11.16 8.23
N PHE A 123 6.29 11.91 7.33
CA PHE A 123 5.96 11.45 5.99
C PHE A 123 7.22 11.05 5.21
N PHE A 124 8.26 11.90 5.20
CA PHE A 124 9.52 11.57 4.52
C PHE A 124 10.28 10.40 5.17
N ILE A 125 10.25 10.30 6.50
CA ILE A 125 10.79 9.12 7.20
C ILE A 125 10.04 7.86 6.77
N THR A 126 8.71 7.91 6.74
CA THR A 126 7.87 6.79 6.31
C THR A 126 8.17 6.41 4.85
N ALA A 127 8.27 7.39 3.96
CA ALA A 127 8.59 7.17 2.56
C ALA A 127 9.97 6.53 2.38
N GLY A 128 10.98 6.97 3.13
CA GLY A 128 12.30 6.34 3.14
C GLY A 128 12.27 4.90 3.62
N THR A 129 11.60 4.64 4.76
CA THR A 129 11.46 3.29 5.32
C THR A 129 10.70 2.37 4.38
N PHE A 130 9.58 2.83 3.82
CA PHE A 130 8.77 2.09 2.88
C PHE A 130 9.57 1.78 1.61
N ALA A 131 10.24 2.77 1.02
CA ALA A 131 11.03 2.57 -0.19
C ALA A 131 12.19 1.60 0.01
N ALA A 132 12.95 1.72 1.11
CA ALA A 132 14.04 0.82 1.43
C ALA A 132 13.55 -0.63 1.63
N THR A 133 12.45 -0.78 2.36
CA THR A 133 11.89 -2.10 2.70
C THR A 133 11.22 -2.77 1.50
N SER A 134 10.51 -1.98 0.68
CA SER A 134 9.93 -2.44 -0.58
C SER A 134 11.02 -2.84 -1.57
N LEU A 135 12.10 -2.05 -1.69
CA LEU A 135 13.25 -2.44 -2.50
C LEU A 135 13.88 -3.76 -2.03
N TYR A 136 13.99 -3.96 -0.72
CA TYR A 136 14.42 -5.26 -0.17
C TYR A 136 13.46 -6.39 -0.57
N GLY A 137 12.15 -6.22 -0.38
CA GLY A 137 11.13 -7.21 -0.78
C GLY A 137 11.14 -7.52 -2.27
N TYR A 138 11.39 -6.52 -3.12
CA TYR A 138 11.49 -6.69 -4.56
C TYR A 138 12.74 -7.48 -4.96
N THR A 139 13.90 -7.15 -4.39
CA THR A 139 15.20 -7.68 -4.82
C THR A 139 15.61 -8.98 -4.13
N THR A 140 15.09 -9.26 -2.92
CA THR A 140 15.47 -10.45 -2.17
C THR A 140 15.03 -11.74 -2.86
N ARG A 141 15.87 -12.77 -2.72
CA ARG A 141 15.62 -14.14 -3.19
C ARG A 141 15.14 -15.08 -2.09
N ARG A 142 15.13 -14.61 -0.83
CA ARG A 142 14.58 -15.39 0.29
C ARG A 142 13.06 -15.33 0.23
N ASP A 143 12.42 -16.47 0.41
CA ASP A 143 10.96 -16.54 0.57
C ASP A 143 10.55 -15.88 1.90
N LEU A 144 9.72 -14.83 1.81
CA LEU A 144 9.21 -14.08 2.95
C LEU A 144 7.82 -14.55 3.41
N THR A 145 7.26 -15.62 2.85
CA THR A 145 5.91 -16.11 3.19
C THR A 145 5.74 -16.38 4.68
N GLN A 146 6.75 -16.92 5.34
CA GLN A 146 6.73 -17.15 6.80
C GLN A 146 6.76 -15.84 7.58
N VAL A 147 7.58 -14.88 7.14
CA VAL A 147 7.64 -13.53 7.72
C VAL A 147 6.29 -12.86 7.59
N GLY A 148 5.70 -12.87 6.39
CA GLY A 148 4.37 -12.32 6.12
C GLY A 148 3.29 -12.92 7.01
N SER A 149 3.26 -14.24 7.13
CA SER A 149 2.30 -14.95 7.99
C SER A 149 2.43 -14.54 9.47
N PHE A 150 3.66 -14.44 9.98
CA PHE A 150 3.92 -14.00 11.35
C PHE A 150 3.58 -12.52 11.57
N MET A 151 3.92 -11.65 10.62
CA MET A 151 3.58 -10.22 10.68
C MET A 151 2.06 -10.00 10.60
N PHE A 152 1.32 -10.81 9.82
CA PHE A 152 -0.14 -10.77 9.77
C PHE A 152 -0.78 -11.18 11.10
N MET A 153 -0.24 -12.17 11.81
CA MET A 153 -0.65 -12.47 13.19
C MET A 153 -0.37 -11.29 14.12
N GLY A 154 0.78 -10.62 13.95
CA GLY A 154 1.11 -9.38 14.66
C GLY A 154 0.11 -8.25 14.40
N LEU A 155 -0.32 -8.07 13.15
CA LEU A 155 -1.36 -7.10 12.77
C LEU A 155 -2.67 -7.36 13.52
N ILE A 156 -3.12 -8.62 13.59
CA ILE A 156 -4.31 -9.00 14.37
C ILE A 156 -4.11 -8.62 15.84
N GLY A 157 -2.93 -8.92 16.42
CA GLY A 157 -2.59 -8.53 17.79
C GLY A 157 -2.66 -7.03 18.02
N ILE A 158 -2.12 -6.21 17.10
CA ILE A 158 -2.20 -4.75 17.14
C ILE A 158 -3.65 -4.27 17.09
N ILE A 159 -4.49 -4.85 16.23
CA ILE A 159 -5.91 -4.48 16.14
C ILE A 159 -6.62 -4.75 17.46
N ILE A 160 -6.44 -5.95 18.04
CA ILE A 160 -7.04 -6.31 19.32
C ILE A 160 -6.54 -5.38 20.44
N ALA A 161 -5.23 -5.14 20.52
CA ALA A 161 -4.64 -4.25 21.51
C ALA A 161 -5.17 -2.81 21.37
N SER A 162 -5.36 -2.33 20.14
CA SER A 162 -5.94 -1.01 19.86
C SER A 162 -7.39 -0.92 20.34
N LEU A 163 -8.20 -1.96 20.08
CA LEU A 163 -9.59 -2.02 20.56
C LEU A 163 -9.68 -2.05 22.08
N VAL A 164 -8.82 -2.83 22.74
CA VAL A 164 -8.73 -2.86 24.21
C VAL A 164 -8.31 -1.50 24.75
N ASN A 165 -7.35 -0.83 24.11
CA ASN A 165 -6.87 0.46 24.56
C ASN A 165 -7.91 1.58 24.44
N LEU A 166 -8.96 1.43 23.61
CA LEU A 166 -10.08 2.37 23.58
C LEU A 166 -10.82 2.43 24.93
N PHE A 167 -10.87 1.33 25.68
CA PHE A 167 -11.52 1.26 26.99
C PHE A 167 -10.57 1.59 28.14
N ILE A 168 -9.30 1.19 28.03
CA ILE A 168 -8.30 1.40 29.08
C ILE A 168 -7.72 2.83 29.04
N GLY A 169 -7.49 3.38 27.84
CA GLY A 169 -6.88 4.70 27.68
C GLY A 169 -5.40 4.76 28.11
N SER A 170 -4.66 3.65 28.03
CA SER A 170 -3.27 3.58 28.49
C SER A 170 -2.30 4.19 27.46
N THR A 171 -1.55 5.19 27.89
CA THR A 171 -0.49 5.82 27.08
C THR A 171 0.69 4.88 26.84
N ALA A 172 1.03 4.04 27.84
CA ALA A 172 2.07 3.02 27.70
C ALA A 172 1.68 1.93 26.69
N LEU A 173 0.42 1.49 26.71
CA LEU A 173 -0.10 0.54 25.73
C LEU A 173 -0.13 1.17 24.33
N GLN A 174 -0.55 2.42 24.22
CA GLN A 174 -0.52 3.15 22.94
C GLN A 174 0.90 3.21 22.37
N PHE A 175 1.89 3.54 23.20
CA PHE A 175 3.29 3.57 22.79
C PHE A 175 3.78 2.20 22.31
N ALA A 176 3.48 1.13 23.06
CA ALA A 176 3.83 -0.24 22.67
C ALA A 176 3.18 -0.65 21.34
N ILE A 177 1.91 -0.31 21.14
CA ILE A 177 1.18 -0.53 19.88
C ILE A 177 1.90 0.16 18.73
N SER A 178 2.31 1.43 18.89
CA SER A 178 3.01 2.17 17.84
C SER A 178 4.36 1.54 17.50
N VAL A 179 5.17 1.17 18.49
CA VAL A 179 6.49 0.54 18.28
C VAL A 179 6.34 -0.80 17.55
N ILE A 180 5.47 -1.68 18.05
CA ILE A 180 5.23 -2.99 17.44
C ILE A 180 4.63 -2.81 16.04
N GLY A 181 3.73 -1.84 15.87
CA GLY A 181 3.14 -1.46 14.59
C GLY A 181 4.18 -1.11 13.54
N VAL A 182 5.19 -0.30 13.88
CA VAL A 182 6.28 0.02 12.95
C VAL A 182 7.00 -1.24 12.47
N VAL A 183 7.32 -2.17 13.38
CA VAL A 183 7.98 -3.43 13.01
C VAL A 183 7.09 -4.29 12.13
N VAL A 184 5.81 -4.44 12.50
CA VAL A 184 4.84 -5.25 11.77
C VAL A 184 4.62 -4.72 10.35
N PHE A 185 4.33 -3.43 10.19
CA PHE A 185 4.08 -2.84 8.88
C PHE A 185 5.33 -2.76 8.01
N THR A 186 6.51 -2.64 8.61
CA THR A 186 7.78 -2.79 7.88
C THR A 186 7.91 -4.22 7.33
N GLY A 187 7.69 -5.24 8.17
CA GLY A 187 7.72 -6.64 7.72
C GLY A 187 6.67 -6.96 6.66
N LEU A 188 5.43 -6.47 6.84
CA LEU A 188 4.35 -6.59 5.85
C LEU A 188 4.74 -5.91 4.54
N THR A 189 5.28 -4.69 4.55
CA THR A 189 5.70 -4.00 3.32
C THR A 189 6.68 -4.83 2.49
N ALA A 190 7.66 -5.47 3.15
CA ALA A 190 8.62 -6.34 2.46
C ALA A 190 7.93 -7.56 1.83
N TRP A 191 7.09 -8.25 2.60
CA TRP A 191 6.36 -9.43 2.13
C TRP A 191 5.34 -9.09 1.05
N ASP A 192 4.60 -7.99 1.20
CA ASP A 192 3.59 -7.50 0.26
C ASP A 192 4.23 -7.15 -1.08
N THR A 193 5.39 -6.50 -1.06
CA THR A 193 6.15 -6.22 -2.28
C THR A 193 6.59 -7.50 -2.98
N GLN A 194 7.10 -8.48 -2.23
CA GLN A 194 7.50 -9.76 -2.80
C GLN A 194 6.30 -10.54 -3.36
N SER A 195 5.21 -10.59 -2.61
CA SER A 195 3.96 -11.26 -2.99
C SER A 195 3.36 -10.66 -4.27
N LEU A 196 3.44 -9.34 -4.44
CA LEU A 196 3.00 -8.67 -5.67
C LEU A 196 3.89 -9.04 -6.86
N LYS A 197 5.21 -9.03 -6.68
CA LYS A 197 6.16 -9.50 -7.70
C LYS A 197 5.86 -10.94 -8.13
N GLU A 198 5.58 -11.83 -7.18
CA GLU A 198 5.27 -13.23 -7.46
C GLU A 198 3.90 -13.41 -8.13
N SER A 199 2.92 -12.60 -7.75
CA SER A 199 1.58 -12.63 -8.36
C SER A 199 1.60 -12.33 -9.86
N TYR A 200 2.56 -11.53 -10.34
CA TYR A 200 2.72 -11.22 -11.76
C TYR A 200 2.81 -12.48 -12.61
N TYR A 201 3.54 -13.51 -12.18
CA TYR A 201 3.70 -14.74 -12.95
C TYR A 201 2.37 -15.51 -13.13
N GLY A 202 1.43 -15.36 -12.19
CA GLY A 202 0.07 -15.90 -12.32
C GLY A 202 -0.83 -15.12 -13.30
N TYR A 203 -0.49 -13.86 -13.56
CA TYR A 203 -1.27 -12.95 -14.41
C TYR A 203 -0.53 -12.48 -15.67
N GLN A 204 0.64 -13.04 -15.97
CA GLN A 204 1.50 -12.56 -17.07
C GLN A 204 0.82 -12.65 -18.45
N TYR A 205 -0.16 -13.56 -18.61
CA TYR A 205 -0.98 -13.71 -19.81
C TYR A 205 -2.41 -13.22 -19.63
N ALA A 206 -2.68 -12.46 -18.56
CA ALA A 206 -4.00 -11.94 -18.29
C ALA A 206 -4.36 -10.85 -19.30
N ASP A 207 -5.66 -10.71 -19.56
CA ASP A 207 -6.17 -9.63 -20.40
C ASP A 207 -5.93 -8.26 -19.74
N GLY A 208 -5.98 -7.19 -20.55
CA GLY A 208 -5.72 -5.83 -20.06
C GLY A 208 -6.64 -5.40 -18.90
N GLN A 209 -7.85 -5.96 -18.84
CA GLN A 209 -8.79 -5.69 -17.76
C GLN A 209 -8.35 -6.36 -16.45
N THR A 210 -7.98 -7.64 -16.45
CA THR A 210 -7.49 -8.33 -15.25
C THR A 210 -6.14 -7.76 -14.79
N ALA A 211 -5.23 -7.46 -15.71
CA ALA A 211 -3.95 -6.81 -15.40
C ALA A 211 -4.16 -5.43 -14.73
N SER A 212 -5.15 -4.65 -15.16
CA SER A 212 -5.46 -3.39 -14.52
C SER A 212 -6.06 -3.56 -13.12
N LYS A 213 -6.93 -4.55 -12.91
CA LYS A 213 -7.55 -4.79 -11.59
C LYS A 213 -6.50 -5.22 -10.57
N THR A 214 -5.63 -6.13 -10.95
CA THR A 214 -4.56 -6.64 -10.08
C THR A 214 -3.56 -5.54 -9.72
N ALA A 215 -3.22 -4.65 -10.65
CA ALA A 215 -2.38 -3.49 -10.36
C ALA A 215 -3.05 -2.53 -9.35
N VAL A 216 -4.36 -2.27 -9.48
CA VAL A 216 -5.11 -1.43 -8.51
C VAL A 216 -5.16 -2.08 -7.13
N MET A 217 -5.41 -3.39 -7.05
CA MET A 217 -5.42 -4.11 -5.78
C MET A 217 -4.03 -4.14 -5.12
N GLY A 218 -2.97 -4.31 -5.92
CA GLY A 218 -1.59 -4.21 -5.43
C GLY A 218 -1.27 -2.82 -4.90
N ALA A 219 -1.71 -1.77 -5.61
CA ALA A 219 -1.55 -0.40 -5.16
C ALA A 219 -2.31 -0.13 -3.86
N LEU A 220 -3.55 -0.64 -3.72
CA LEU A 220 -4.34 -0.52 -2.48
C LEU A 220 -3.63 -1.19 -1.30
N ARG A 221 -3.10 -2.40 -1.50
CA ARG A 221 -2.37 -3.16 -0.48
C ARG A 221 -1.14 -2.39 0.02
N LEU A 222 -0.27 -1.95 -0.88
CA LEU A 222 0.91 -1.15 -0.53
C LEU A 222 0.56 0.22 0.05
N TYR A 223 -0.52 0.84 -0.42
CA TYR A 223 -1.05 2.08 0.15
C TYR A 223 -1.44 1.89 1.62
N LEU A 224 -2.13 0.80 1.94
CA LEU A 224 -2.56 0.49 3.32
C LEU A 224 -1.35 0.31 4.23
N ASP A 225 -0.34 -0.43 3.79
CA ASP A 225 0.93 -0.58 4.53
C ASP A 225 1.58 0.77 4.79
N PHE A 226 1.68 1.62 3.77
CA PHE A 226 2.27 2.95 3.89
C PHE A 226 1.52 3.81 4.92
N ILE A 227 0.19 3.91 4.80
CA ILE A 227 -0.62 4.75 5.70
C ILE A 227 -0.56 4.24 7.13
N ASN A 228 -0.61 2.92 7.33
CA ASN A 228 -0.50 2.36 8.67
C ASN A 228 0.89 2.61 9.28
N LEU A 229 1.96 2.40 8.50
CA LEU A 229 3.32 2.73 8.95
C LEU A 229 3.45 4.22 9.29
N PHE A 230 2.91 5.09 8.45
CA PHE A 230 2.87 6.54 8.68
C PHE A 230 2.16 6.89 9.99
N MET A 231 0.98 6.32 10.24
CA MET A 231 0.21 6.58 11.45
C MET A 231 0.93 6.08 12.71
N MET A 232 1.58 4.92 12.66
CA MET A 232 2.37 4.41 13.79
C MET A 232 3.59 5.30 14.09
N LEU A 233 4.29 5.75 13.05
CA LEU A 233 5.41 6.70 13.21
C LEU A 233 4.94 8.08 13.68
N MET A 234 3.77 8.55 13.24
CA MET A 234 3.17 9.80 13.72
C MET A 234 2.86 9.72 15.22
N GLN A 235 2.35 8.59 15.70
CA GLN A 235 2.09 8.40 17.13
C GLN A 235 3.37 8.35 17.96
N LEU A 236 4.47 7.80 17.41
CA LEU A 236 5.74 7.62 18.12
C LEU A 236 6.60 8.89 18.12
N MET A 237 6.64 9.62 17.00
CA MET A 237 7.60 10.72 16.77
C MET A 237 6.92 12.06 16.47
N GLY A 238 5.59 12.10 16.45
CA GLY A 238 4.82 13.29 16.10
C GLY A 238 4.91 14.36 17.18
N THR A 239 5.29 15.58 16.80
CA THR A 239 5.23 16.75 17.67
C THR A 239 3.82 17.31 17.66
N ARG A 240 3.15 17.24 18.81
CA ARG A 240 1.78 17.73 19.00
C ARG A 240 1.74 19.26 18.96
N ARG A 241 0.59 19.81 18.58
CA ARG A 241 0.30 21.24 18.74
C ARG A 241 -0.15 21.49 20.16
N ASP A 242 0.37 22.56 20.77
CA ASP A 242 -0.08 23.07 22.07
C ASP A 242 -1.35 23.93 21.92
#